data_AF-A0A522IT90-F1
#
_entry.id   AF-A0A522IT90-F1
#
_cell.length_a   1.000
_cell.length_b   1.000
_cell.length_c   1.000
_cell.angle_alpha   90.00
_cell.angle_beta   90.00
_cell.angle_gamma   90.00
#
_symmetry.space_group_name_H-M   'P 1'
#
loop_
_entity.id
_entity.type
_entity.pdbx_description
1 polymer ?
#
loop_
_entity_poly.entity_id
_entity_poly.type
_entity_poly.pdbx_seq_one_letter_code
_entity_poly.pdbx_strand_id
1 'polypeptide(L)'
;MNAPDLLERVLDLTLQMEHAAQTDDWECAARLARERNPLLLSLSEPKTPEVRAAIERIQTLTIAINQRAETARSVLSSEFRAAMSNASGAAAYQRAARL
;
A
#
# COMPACT_ATOMS: atom_id res chain seq x y z
N MET A 1 3.03 25.03 -10.20
CA MET A 1 3.89 23.88 -10.55
C MET A 1 3.70 23.60 -12.03
N ASN A 2 4.76 23.46 -12.80
CA ASN A 2 4.66 23.11 -14.23
C ASN A 2 4.45 21.58 -14.37
N ALA A 3 4.24 21.08 -15.60
CA ALA A 3 3.98 19.64 -15.82
C ALA A 3 5.19 18.73 -15.47
N PRO A 4 6.44 19.08 -15.82
CA PRO A 4 7.63 18.34 -15.37
C PRO A 4 7.75 18.23 -13.83
N ASP A 5 7.65 19.36 -13.12
CA ASP A 5 7.76 19.40 -11.65
C ASP A 5 6.66 18.54 -10.99
N LEU A 6 5.45 18.56 -11.55
CA LEU A 6 4.33 17.75 -11.07
C LEU A 6 4.60 16.25 -11.24
N LEU A 7 5.15 15.85 -12.38
CA LEU A 7 5.49 14.47 -12.67
C LEU A 7 6.61 13.97 -11.75
N GLU A 8 7.64 14.78 -11.54
CA GLU A 8 8.70 14.50 -10.57
C GLU A 8 8.15 14.34 -9.17
N ARG A 9 7.25 15.23 -8.72
CA ARG A 9 6.63 15.13 -7.40
C ARG A 9 5.80 13.84 -7.25
N VAL A 10 5.05 13.46 -8.27
CA VAL A 10 4.27 12.21 -8.26
C VAL A 10 5.20 10.99 -8.19
N LEU A 11 6.30 11.00 -8.94
CA LEU A 11 7.28 9.91 -8.91
C LEU A 11 7.97 9.81 -7.55
N ASP A 12 8.40 10.93 -6.97
CA ASP A 12 9.00 11.01 -5.63
C ASP A 12 8.06 10.43 -4.57
N LEU A 13 6.81 10.88 -4.53
CA LEU A 13 5.80 10.34 -3.60
C LEU A 13 5.58 8.83 -3.81
N THR A 14 5.61 8.36 -5.06
CA THR A 14 5.44 6.93 -5.36
C THR A 14 6.63 6.09 -4.89
N LEU A 15 7.86 6.60 -5.00
CA LEU A 15 9.05 5.94 -4.45
C LEU A 15 9.03 5.90 -2.91
N GLN A 16 8.59 6.98 -2.27
CA GLN A 16 8.42 7.00 -0.81
C GLN A 16 7.34 6.00 -0.35
N MET A 17 6.23 5.90 -1.10
CA MET A 17 5.22 4.86 -0.85
C MET A 17 5.77 3.46 -0.99
N GLU A 18 6.62 3.21 -2.00
CA GLU A 18 7.28 1.92 -2.18
C GLU A 18 8.18 1.58 -0.99
N HIS A 19 8.99 2.54 -0.53
CA HIS A 19 9.85 2.34 0.63
C HIS A 19 9.06 2.05 1.91
N ALA A 20 7.97 2.80 2.16
CA ALA A 20 7.07 2.54 3.27
C ALA A 20 6.44 1.13 3.18
N ALA A 21 6.01 0.71 1.98
CA ALA A 21 5.48 -0.63 1.75
C ALA A 21 6.53 -1.75 1.91
N GLN A 22 7.81 -1.48 1.63
CA GLN A 22 8.90 -2.44 1.85
C GLN A 22 9.25 -2.61 3.34
N THR A 23 8.86 -1.65 4.17
CA THR A 23 9.13 -1.62 5.63
C THR A 23 7.87 -1.89 6.45
N ASP A 24 6.79 -2.36 5.80
CA ASP A 24 5.46 -2.60 6.40
C ASP A 24 4.83 -1.38 7.10
N ASP A 25 5.31 -0.17 6.81
CA ASP A 25 4.72 1.09 7.28
C ASP A 25 3.50 1.47 6.42
N TRP A 26 2.44 0.67 6.55
CA TRP A 26 1.21 0.81 5.77
C TRP A 26 0.45 2.10 6.06
N GLU A 27 0.61 2.66 7.27
CA GLU A 27 0.01 3.94 7.64
C GLU A 27 0.69 5.10 6.90
N CYS A 28 2.03 5.11 6.84
CA CYS A 28 2.77 6.09 6.05
C CYS A 28 2.47 5.94 4.55
N ALA A 29 2.46 4.72 4.02
CA ALA A 29 2.10 4.46 2.63
C ALA A 29 0.70 4.99 2.28
N ALA A 30 -0.28 4.81 3.17
CA ALA A 30 -1.64 5.33 2.97
C ALA A 30 -1.70 6.87 3.05
N ARG A 31 -0.92 7.49 3.95
CA ARG A 31 -0.81 8.96 4.02
C ARG A 31 -0.23 9.55 2.74
N LEU A 32 0.86 8.98 2.25
CA LEU A 32 1.50 9.39 1.00
C LEU A 32 0.58 9.18 -0.21
N ALA A 33 -0.19 8.09 -0.24
CA ALA A 33 -1.20 7.86 -1.29
C ALA A 33 -2.27 8.97 -1.33
N ARG A 34 -2.76 9.40 -0.16
CA ARG A 34 -3.73 10.51 -0.06
C ARG A 34 -3.15 11.83 -0.57
N GLU A 35 -1.87 12.08 -0.33
CA GLU A 35 -1.17 13.25 -0.85
C GLU A 35 -0.96 13.20 -2.37
N ARG A 36 -0.59 12.02 -2.90
CA ARG A 36 -0.31 11.82 -4.33
C ARG A 36 -1.57 11.84 -5.20
N ASN A 37 -2.69 11.30 -4.73
CA ASN A 37 -3.87 11.07 -5.57
C ASN A 37 -4.43 12.33 -6.26
N PRO A 38 -4.55 13.49 -5.60
CA PRO A 38 -4.96 14.74 -6.28
C PRO A 38 -3.98 15.19 -7.37
N LEU A 39 -2.69 14.88 -7.22
CA LEU A 39 -1.65 15.25 -8.19
C LEU A 39 -1.74 14.41 -9.46
N LEU A 40 -2.11 13.12 -9.35
CA LEU A 40 -2.37 12.26 -10.50
C LEU A 40 -3.50 12.79 -11.39
N LEU A 41 -4.56 13.33 -10.78
CA LEU A 41 -5.68 13.95 -11.51
C LEU A 41 -5.27 15.25 -12.22
N SER A 42 -4.19 15.89 -11.75
CA SER A 42 -3.66 17.13 -12.32
C SER A 42 -2.67 16.86 -13.47
N LEU A 43 -2.25 15.61 -13.68
CA LEU A 43 -1.42 15.23 -14.82
C LEU A 43 -2.24 15.35 -16.11
N SER A 44 -1.81 16.23 -17.01
CA SER A 44 -2.35 16.32 -18.36
C SER A 44 -1.93 15.11 -19.21
N GLU A 45 -2.63 14.85 -20.32
CA GLU A 45 -2.24 13.79 -21.25
C GLU A 45 -0.74 13.87 -21.63
N PRO A 46 -0.01 12.75 -21.61
CA PRO A 46 1.42 12.73 -21.90
C PRO A 46 1.68 13.12 -23.36
N LYS A 47 2.39 14.24 -23.55
CA LYS A 47 2.69 14.80 -24.89
C LYS A 47 4.04 14.38 -25.46
N THR A 48 4.94 13.84 -24.65
CA THR A 48 6.28 13.40 -25.09
C THR A 48 6.60 11.96 -24.66
N PRO A 49 7.51 11.26 -25.34
CA PRO A 49 7.95 9.92 -24.96
C PRO A 49 8.54 9.83 -23.54
N GLU A 50 9.26 10.87 -23.10
CA GLU A 50 9.91 10.92 -21.79
C GLU A 50 8.86 10.97 -20.67
N VAL A 51 7.82 11.80 -20.85
CA VAL A 51 6.70 11.89 -19.90
C VAL A 51 5.95 10.56 -19.83
N ARG A 52 5.78 9.87 -20.98
CA ARG A 52 5.16 8.55 -21.02
C ARG A 52 5.96 7.51 -20.24
N ALA A 53 7.28 7.45 -20.44
CA ALA A 53 8.15 6.52 -19.72
C ALA A 53 8.10 6.74 -18.19
N ALA A 54 8.03 7.99 -17.74
CA ALA A 54 7.88 8.31 -16.33
C ALA A 54 6.51 7.86 -15.76
N ILE A 55 5.42 8.05 -16.52
CA ILE A 55 4.09 7.55 -16.12
C ILE A 55 4.08 6.02 -16.04
N GLU A 56 4.67 5.33 -17.01
CA GLU A 56 4.80 3.87 -16.99
C GLU A 56 5.55 3.40 -15.74
N ARG A 57 6.64 4.08 -15.38
CA ARG A 57 7.37 3.80 -14.13
C ARG A 57 6.49 3.96 -12.89
N ILE A 58 5.71 5.04 -12.80
CA ILE A 58 4.76 5.28 -11.69
C ILE A 58 3.73 4.14 -11.61
N GLN A 59 3.22 3.68 -12.75
CA GLN A 59 2.27 2.58 -12.81
C GLN A 59 2.89 1.26 -12.34
N THR A 60 4.10 0.92 -12.81
CA THR A 60 4.83 -0.30 -12.37
C THR A 60 5.03 -0.31 -10.86
N LEU A 61 5.48 0.80 -10.28
CA LEU A 61 5.67 0.92 -8.84
C LEU A 61 4.34 0.78 -8.08
N THR A 62 3.28 1.42 -8.58
CA THR A 62 1.94 1.33 -7.97
C THR A 62 1.39 -0.11 -7.99
N ILE A 63 1.61 -0.85 -9.08
CA ILE A 63 1.24 -2.27 -9.16
C ILE A 63 2.00 -3.08 -8.11
N ALA A 64 3.31 -2.87 -7.99
CA ALA A 64 4.13 -3.58 -7.00
C ALA A 64 3.69 -3.28 -5.56
N ILE A 65 3.37 -2.03 -5.24
CA ILE A 65 2.84 -1.63 -3.92
C ILE A 65 1.52 -2.35 -3.63
N ASN A 66 0.59 -2.36 -4.59
CA ASN A 66 -0.71 -3.01 -4.43
C ASN A 66 -0.59 -4.52 -4.22
N GLN A 67 0.31 -5.18 -4.95
CA GLN A 67 0.59 -6.60 -4.77
C GLN A 67 1.11 -6.90 -3.36
N ARG A 68 2.05 -6.10 -2.84
CA ARG A 68 2.55 -6.26 -1.46
C ARG A 68 1.46 -6.03 -0.43
N ALA A 69 0.65 -4.98 -0.60
CA ALA A 69 -0.46 -4.68 0.30
C ALA A 69 -1.48 -5.85 0.35
N GLU A 70 -1.77 -6.47 -0.79
CA GLU A 70 -2.66 -7.63 -0.84
C GLU A 70 -2.06 -8.86 -0.14
N THR A 71 -0.76 -9.11 -0.32
CA THR A 71 -0.04 -10.15 0.43
C THR A 71 -0.10 -9.89 1.93
N ALA A 72 0.24 -8.68 2.38
CA ALA A 72 0.23 -8.31 3.80
C ALA A 72 -1.17 -8.45 4.41
N ARG A 73 -2.21 -8.01 3.69
CA ARG A 73 -3.62 -8.18 4.11
C ARG A 73 -4.02 -9.64 4.26
N SER A 74 -3.57 -10.50 3.34
CA SER A 74 -3.84 -11.94 3.39
C SER A 74 -3.18 -12.60 4.60
N VAL A 75 -1.91 -12.26 4.86
CA VAL A 75 -1.16 -12.74 6.03
C VAL A 75 -1.86 -12.33 7.33
N LEU A 76 -2.15 -11.03 7.49
CA LEU A 76 -2.80 -10.51 8.69
C LEU A 76 -4.17 -11.17 8.94
N SER A 77 -4.96 -11.39 7.89
CA SER A 77 -6.26 -12.08 7.98
C SER A 77 -6.12 -13.55 8.40
N SER A 78 -5.06 -14.22 7.95
CA SER A 78 -4.74 -15.59 8.38
C SER A 78 -4.36 -15.63 9.86
N GLU A 79 -3.46 -14.74 10.28
CA GLU A 79 -2.98 -14.65 11.66
C GLU A 79 -4.11 -14.30 12.64
N PHE A 80 -4.97 -13.36 12.27
CA PHE A 80 -6.15 -13.00 13.07
C PHE A 80 -7.08 -14.20 13.29
N ARG A 81 -7.36 -14.97 12.24
CA ARG A 81 -8.20 -16.18 12.34
C ARG A 81 -7.55 -17.24 13.24
N ALA A 82 -6.24 -17.43 13.14
CA ALA A 82 -5.51 -18.34 14.01
C ALA A 82 -5.58 -17.92 15.49
N ALA A 83 -5.36 -16.64 15.78
CA ALA A 83 -5.45 -16.08 17.13
C ALA A 83 -6.86 -16.26 17.73
N MET A 84 -7.90 -15.98 16.95
CA MET A 84 -9.30 -16.15 17.38
C MET A 84 -9.65 -17.62 17.66
N SER A 85 -9.16 -18.54 16.83
CA SER A 85 -9.33 -19.98 17.05
C SER A 85 -8.67 -20.43 18.37
N ASN A 86 -7.43 -19.99 18.60
CA ASN A 86 -6.68 -20.31 19.81
C ASN A 86 -7.36 -19.77 21.08
N ALA A 87 -7.82 -18.51 21.05
CA ALA A 87 -8.56 -17.91 22.15
C ALA A 87 -9.86 -18.67 22.47
N SER A 88 -10.57 -19.11 21.42
CA SER A 88 -11.81 -19.89 21.57
C SER A 88 -11.54 -21.27 22.19
N GLY A 89 -10.45 -21.93 21.78
CA GLY A 89 -10.01 -23.20 22.35
C GLY A 89 -9.63 -23.07 23.82
N ALA A 90 -8.83 -22.06 24.18
CA ALA A 90 -8.46 -21.78 25.56
C ALA A 90 -9.70 -21.54 26.45
N ALA A 91 -10.68 -20.76 25.95
CA ALA A 91 -11.93 -20.53 26.66
C ALA A 91 -12.76 -21.82 26.84
N ALA A 92 -12.75 -22.73 25.87
CA ALA A 92 -13.44 -24.01 25.96
C ALA A 92 -12.79 -24.93 27.02
N TYR A 93 -11.46 -25.04 27.05
CA TYR A 93 -10.74 -25.78 28.08
C TYR A 93 -10.97 -25.21 29.48
N GLN A 94 -10.94 -23.88 29.63
CA GLN A 94 -11.21 -23.24 30.91
C GLN A 94 -12.64 -23.51 31.41
N ARG A 95 -13.63 -23.55 30.52
CA ARG A 95 -15.01 -23.94 30.87
C ARG A 95 -15.09 -25.40 31.30
N ALA A 96 -14.42 -26.31 30.57
CA ALA A 96 -14.40 -27.72 30.91
C ALA A 96 -13.73 -27.98 32.27
N ALA A 97 -12.67 -27.24 32.62
CA ALA A 97 -11.98 -27.36 33.90
C ALA A 97 -12.76 -26.78 35.10
N ARG A 98 -13.87 -26.06 34.87
CA ARG A 98 -14.77 -25.52 35.91
C ARG A 98 -16.01 -26.37 36.14
N LEU A 99 -16.19 -27.43 35.35
CA LEU A 99 -17.23 -28.46 35.53
C LEU A 99 -16.65 -29.63 36.34
#